data_AF-A0A1U6GPG2-F1
#
_entry.id   AF-A0A1U6GPG2-F1
#
_cell.length_a   1.000
_cell.length_b   1.000
_cell.length_c   1.000
_cell.angle_alpha   90.00
_cell.angle_beta   90.00
_cell.angle_gamma   90.00
#
_symmetry.space_group_name_H-M   'P 1'
#
loop_
_entity.id
_entity.type
_entity.pdbx_description
1 polymer ?
#
loop_
_entity_poly.entity_id
_entity_poly.type
_entity_poly.pdbx_seq_one_letter_code
_entity_poly.pdbx_strand_id
1 'polypeptide(L)'
;MLINGRRVNSCLTLAVMHDGDEITTIEGIGLPESLSELQQAFKDHDAFQCGYCTPGQICSATALIEEIKQNWPSYVTTDLQNPDGLLVQEISERMSGNICRCSAYPNIINAISQVLENEIKGKTASKATITKGSDVSGIWSPPPSEAQLSKPSQNKASMTVAGDRS
;
A
#
# COMPACT_ATOMS: atom_id res chain seq x y z
N MET A 1 12.51 6.12 -5.13
CA MET A 1 13.15 5.87 -6.43
C MET A 1 13.29 4.36 -6.63
N LEU A 2 13.60 3.93 -7.84
CA LEU A 2 13.94 2.54 -8.16
C LEU A 2 15.44 2.45 -8.48
N ILE A 3 16.07 1.38 -8.02
CA ILE A 3 17.42 0.96 -8.40
C ILE A 3 17.30 -0.44 -8.98
N ASN A 4 17.62 -0.60 -10.26
CA ASN A 4 17.46 -1.86 -10.99
C ASN A 4 16.04 -2.44 -10.81
N GLY A 5 15.02 -1.59 -10.94
CA GLY A 5 13.61 -1.94 -10.75
C GLY A 5 13.14 -2.13 -9.30
N ARG A 6 14.03 -2.11 -8.30
CA ARG A 6 13.66 -2.28 -6.88
C ARG A 6 13.52 -0.94 -6.18
N ARG A 7 12.43 -0.74 -5.43
CA ARG A 7 12.25 0.48 -4.64
C ARG A 7 13.26 0.59 -3.49
N VAL A 8 13.89 1.75 -3.36
CA VAL A 8 14.89 2.06 -2.32
C VAL A 8 14.68 3.48 -1.78
N ASN A 9 14.90 3.65 -0.48
CA ASN A 9 15.02 4.96 0.15
C ASN A 9 16.39 5.56 -0.17
N SER A 10 16.40 6.56 -1.06
CA SER A 10 17.64 7.19 -1.53
C SER A 10 18.48 7.82 -0.42
N CYS A 11 17.85 8.26 0.67
CA CYS A 11 18.54 8.84 1.82
C CYS A 11 19.36 7.84 2.65
N LEU A 12 19.16 6.53 2.44
CA LEU A 12 19.85 5.46 3.17
C LEU A 12 20.85 4.69 2.30
N THR A 13 21.23 5.25 1.15
CA THR A 13 22.28 4.68 0.30
C THR A 13 23.19 5.78 -0.23
N LEU A 14 24.45 5.43 -0.54
CA LEU A 14 25.45 6.37 -1.03
C LEU A 14 25.52 6.30 -2.56
N ALA A 15 25.66 7.44 -3.22
CA ALA A 15 25.75 7.49 -4.69
C ALA A 15 26.89 6.61 -5.26
N VAL A 16 28.04 6.56 -4.58
CA VAL A 16 29.20 5.75 -5.01
C VAL A 16 28.95 4.24 -4.97
N MET A 17 27.93 3.78 -4.25
CA MET A 17 27.57 2.35 -4.20
C MET A 17 26.79 1.89 -5.44
N HIS A 18 26.36 2.83 -6.29
CA HIS A 18 25.46 2.59 -7.41
C HIS A 18 26.11 2.96 -8.75
N ASP A 19 27.43 2.82 -8.85
CA ASP A 19 28.12 2.96 -10.13
C ASP A 19 27.66 1.86 -11.10
N GLY A 20 27.15 2.27 -12.26
CA GLY A 20 26.60 1.36 -13.28
C GLY A 20 25.18 0.84 -13.04
N ASP A 21 24.53 1.19 -11.91
CA ASP A 21 23.14 0.80 -11.66
C ASP A 21 22.14 1.63 -12.49
N GLU A 22 21.02 1.03 -12.88
CA GLU A 22 19.91 1.73 -13.49
C GLU A 22 19.06 2.42 -12.41
N ILE A 23 18.94 3.75 -12.50
CA ILE A 23 18.18 4.56 -11.55
C ILE A 23 16.93 5.11 -12.24
N THR A 24 15.76 4.83 -11.66
CA THR A 24 14.48 5.43 -12.10
C THR A 24 13.90 6.31 -10.99
N THR A 25 13.69 7.58 -11.29
CA THR A 25 13.02 8.55 -10.42
C THR A 25 11.58 8.81 -10.90
N ILE A 26 10.86 9.74 -10.27
CA ILE A 26 9.49 10.06 -10.66
C ILE A 26 9.41 10.59 -12.10
N GLU A 27 10.44 11.32 -12.53
CA GLU A 27 10.58 11.86 -13.88
C GLU A 27 10.80 10.76 -14.92
N GLY A 28 11.43 9.65 -14.51
CA GLY A 28 11.61 8.47 -15.35
C GLY A 28 10.36 7.59 -15.49
N ILE A 29 9.37 7.76 -14.60
CA ILE A 29 8.09 7.03 -14.65
C ILE A 29 7.15 7.66 -15.68
N GLY A 30 7.13 8.98 -15.78
CA GLY A 30 6.35 9.71 -16.77
C GLY A 30 6.43 11.21 -16.56
N LEU A 31 6.10 11.95 -17.61
CA LEU A 31 6.19 13.41 -17.67
C LEU A 31 4.78 14.02 -17.75
N PRO A 32 4.60 15.32 -17.43
CA PRO A 32 3.28 15.96 -17.45
C PRO A 32 2.49 15.79 -18.76
N GLU A 33 3.18 15.75 -19.89
CA GLU A 33 2.65 15.54 -21.24
C GLU A 33 2.35 14.07 -21.58
N SER A 34 2.92 13.14 -20.81
CA SER A 34 2.79 11.70 -21.00
C SER A 34 2.86 11.00 -19.65
N LEU A 35 1.75 11.11 -18.91
CA LEU A 35 1.62 10.48 -17.61
C LEU A 35 1.60 8.96 -17.76
N SER A 36 2.32 8.28 -16.88
CA SER A 36 2.11 6.85 -16.65
C SER A 36 0.68 6.57 -16.18
N GLU A 37 0.23 5.33 -16.34
CA GLU A 37 -1.09 4.89 -15.85
C GLU A 37 -1.27 5.19 -14.35
N LEU A 38 -0.22 5.00 -13.56
CA LEU A 38 -0.23 5.27 -12.13
C LEU A 38 -0.29 6.76 -11.80
N GLN A 39 0.46 7.60 -12.51
CA GLN A 39 0.36 9.05 -12.34
C GLN A 39 -1.03 9.57 -12.73
N GLN A 40 -1.62 9.02 -13.80
CA GLN A 40 -2.97 9.35 -14.23
C GLN A 40 -4.01 8.91 -13.18
N ALA A 41 -3.91 7.69 -12.66
CA ALA A 41 -4.78 7.22 -11.58
C ALA A 41 -4.65 8.09 -10.31
N PHE A 42 -3.44 8.52 -9.94
CA PHE A 42 -3.25 9.42 -8.81
C PHE A 42 -3.97 10.77 -8.99
N LYS A 43 -3.97 11.28 -10.22
CA LYS A 43 -4.71 12.49 -10.60
C LYS A 43 -6.22 12.28 -10.54
N ASP A 44 -6.72 11.17 -11.07
CA ASP A 44 -8.16 10.91 -11.17
C ASP A 44 -8.81 10.64 -9.80
N HIS A 45 -8.06 10.06 -8.86
CA HIS A 45 -8.54 9.73 -7.51
C HIS A 45 -8.24 10.82 -6.47
N ASP A 46 -7.65 11.95 -6.84
CA ASP A 46 -7.16 12.96 -5.89
C ASP A 46 -6.25 12.32 -4.82
N ALA A 47 -5.32 11.47 -5.27
CA ALA A 47 -4.41 10.68 -4.43
C ALA A 47 -3.20 11.49 -3.94
N PHE A 48 -3.36 12.79 -3.79
CA PHE A 48 -2.36 13.70 -3.26
C PHE A 48 -3.02 15.00 -2.77
N GLN A 49 -2.28 15.81 -2.01
CA GLN A 49 -2.67 17.17 -1.68
C GLN A 49 -1.47 18.10 -1.83
N CYS A 50 -0.60 18.19 -0.81
CA CYS A 50 0.59 19.04 -0.88
C CYS A 50 1.64 18.61 -1.91
N GLY A 51 1.51 17.39 -2.46
CA GLY A 51 2.41 16.85 -3.48
C GLY A 51 3.75 16.31 -2.97
N TYR A 52 4.15 16.61 -1.72
CA TYR A 52 5.51 16.34 -1.26
C TYR A 52 5.85 14.84 -1.19
N CYS A 53 4.92 14.00 -0.71
CA CYS A 53 5.15 12.55 -0.66
C CYS A 53 4.89 11.85 -2.01
N THR A 54 4.23 12.52 -2.96
CA THR A 54 3.70 11.91 -4.18
C THR A 54 4.78 11.23 -5.04
N PRO A 55 5.99 11.80 -5.25
CA PRO A 55 7.06 11.10 -5.96
C PRO A 55 7.44 9.76 -5.33
N GLY A 56 7.57 9.71 -4.00
CA GLY A 56 7.89 8.50 -3.25
C GLY A 56 6.76 7.46 -3.31
N GLN A 57 5.51 7.92 -3.17
CA GLN A 57 4.32 7.08 -3.29
C GLN A 57 4.26 6.41 -4.67
N ILE A 58 4.40 7.18 -5.75
CA ILE A 58 4.30 6.66 -7.12
C ILE A 58 5.45 5.70 -7.42
N CYS A 59 6.71 6.05 -7.12
CA CYS A 59 7.82 5.11 -7.30
C CYS A 59 7.63 3.81 -6.52
N SER A 60 7.17 3.90 -5.27
CA SER A 60 6.95 2.72 -4.43
C SER A 60 5.80 1.86 -4.94
N ALA A 61 4.73 2.48 -5.43
CA ALA A 61 3.58 1.80 -6.00
C ALA A 61 3.92 1.12 -7.34
N THR A 62 4.77 1.72 -8.17
CA THR A 62 5.31 1.07 -9.38
C THR A 62 6.02 -0.25 -9.04
N ALA A 63 6.91 -0.24 -8.05
CA ALA A 63 7.58 -1.47 -7.59
C ALA A 63 6.60 -2.44 -6.92
N LEU A 64 5.65 -1.96 -6.11
CA LEU A 64 4.62 -2.80 -5.49
C LEU A 64 3.83 -3.60 -6.52
N ILE A 65 3.45 -2.98 -7.65
CA ILE A 65 2.73 -3.67 -8.73
C ILE A 65 3.57 -4.84 -9.29
N GLU A 66 4.87 -4.63 -9.47
CA GLU A 66 5.79 -5.68 -9.91
C GLU A 66 5.99 -6.76 -8.84
N GLU A 67 6.12 -6.40 -7.57
CA GLU A 67 6.21 -7.35 -6.45
C GLU A 67 4.99 -8.27 -6.39
N ILE A 68 3.78 -7.73 -6.61
CA ILE A 68 2.54 -8.51 -6.70
C ILE A 68 2.57 -9.42 -7.93
N LYS A 69 3.00 -8.92 -9.10
CA LYS A 69 3.14 -9.74 -10.32
C LYS A 69 4.10 -10.91 -10.12
N GLN A 70 5.12 -10.74 -9.27
CA GLN A 70 6.08 -11.77 -8.89
C GLN A 70 5.63 -12.66 -7.72
N ASN A 71 4.40 -12.48 -7.23
CA ASN A 71 3.82 -13.27 -6.14
C ASN A 71 4.60 -13.15 -4.82
N TRP A 72 5.27 -12.01 -4.57
CA TRP A 72 6.00 -11.79 -3.33
C TRP A 72 5.01 -11.58 -2.18
N PRO A 73 5.16 -12.23 -1.02
CA PRO A 73 4.28 -12.01 0.13
C PRO A 73 4.60 -10.70 0.85
N SER A 74 3.66 -10.24 1.68
CA SER A 74 3.87 -9.18 2.67
C SER A 74 3.60 -9.72 4.09
N TYR A 75 3.69 -8.84 5.09
CA TYR A 75 3.41 -9.21 6.47
C TYR A 75 1.96 -9.69 6.70
N VAL A 76 1.01 -9.17 5.92
CA VAL A 76 -0.42 -9.50 6.07
C VAL A 76 -0.88 -10.68 5.20
N THR A 77 0.04 -11.28 4.43
CA THR A 77 -0.26 -12.45 3.59
C THR A 77 -0.59 -13.65 4.45
N THR A 78 -1.78 -14.23 4.26
CA THR A 78 -2.24 -15.42 5.00
C THR A 78 -1.82 -16.73 4.35
N ASP A 79 -1.79 -16.79 3.01
CA ASP A 79 -1.33 -17.92 2.23
C ASP A 79 -0.06 -17.55 1.45
N LEU A 80 1.09 -18.07 1.88
CA LEU A 80 2.38 -17.80 1.24
C LEU A 80 2.54 -18.46 -0.14
N GLN A 81 1.71 -19.47 -0.47
CA GLN A 81 1.74 -20.12 -1.78
C GLN A 81 0.90 -19.35 -2.80
N ASN A 82 -0.18 -18.71 -2.34
CA ASN A 82 -1.08 -17.93 -3.19
C ASN A 82 -1.47 -16.59 -2.53
N PRO A 83 -0.53 -15.61 -2.45
CA PRO A 83 -0.80 -14.29 -1.91
C PRO A 83 -1.89 -13.55 -2.70
N ASP A 84 -2.93 -13.08 -2.02
CA ASP A 84 -3.96 -12.22 -2.63
C ASP A 84 -3.53 -10.75 -2.60
N GLY A 85 -2.63 -10.39 -3.52
CA GLY A 85 -2.07 -9.04 -3.63
C GLY A 85 -3.11 -7.93 -3.91
N LEU A 86 -4.36 -8.26 -4.22
CA LEU A 86 -5.43 -7.28 -4.47
C LEU A 86 -6.16 -6.84 -3.20
N LEU A 87 -5.87 -7.44 -2.03
CA LEU A 87 -6.47 -7.02 -0.78
C LEU A 87 -6.02 -5.59 -0.41
N VAL A 88 -6.95 -4.78 0.09
CA VAL A 88 -6.64 -3.43 0.63
C VAL A 88 -5.52 -3.49 1.66
N GLN A 89 -5.55 -4.50 2.52
CA GLN A 89 -4.55 -4.72 3.55
C GLN A 89 -3.16 -4.97 2.97
N GLU A 90 -3.05 -5.71 1.85
CA GLU A 90 -1.78 -5.96 1.17
C GLU A 90 -1.20 -4.67 0.59
N ILE A 91 -2.03 -3.88 -0.09
CA ILE A 91 -1.60 -2.59 -0.66
C ILE A 91 -1.18 -1.64 0.47
N SER A 92 -1.99 -1.54 1.52
CA SER A 92 -1.71 -0.69 2.68
C SER A 92 -0.41 -1.09 3.38
N GLU A 93 -0.20 -2.38 3.63
CA GLU A 93 0.99 -2.91 4.29
C GLU A 93 2.24 -2.63 3.45
N ARG A 94 2.18 -2.92 2.14
CA ARG A 94 3.31 -2.69 1.24
C ARG A 94 3.63 -1.22 1.05
N MET A 95 2.66 -0.32 1.21
CA MET A 95 2.85 1.12 1.12
C MET A 95 3.21 1.79 2.45
N SER A 96 3.21 1.05 3.56
CA SER A 96 3.45 1.58 4.92
C SER A 96 4.77 2.35 5.08
N GLY A 97 5.78 2.05 4.25
CA GLY A 97 7.06 2.78 4.19
C GLY A 97 6.98 4.21 3.62
N ASN A 98 5.83 4.64 3.09
CA ASN A 98 5.65 5.96 2.48
C ASN A 98 4.63 6.79 3.27
N ILE A 99 5.13 7.72 4.09
CA ILE A 99 4.29 8.55 4.94
C ILE A 99 3.66 9.70 4.15
N CYS A 100 2.34 9.87 4.28
CA CYS A 100 1.56 10.99 3.78
C CYS A 100 0.96 11.81 4.94
N ARG A 101 1.48 13.01 5.20
CA ARG A 101 0.97 13.88 6.27
C ARG A 101 -0.40 14.49 5.97
N CYS A 102 -0.73 14.63 4.68
CA CYS A 102 -2.03 15.08 4.21
C CYS A 102 -3.14 14.00 4.37
N SER A 103 -2.76 12.77 4.71
CA SER A 103 -3.70 11.65 4.92
C SER A 103 -4.50 11.26 3.68
N ALA A 104 -3.91 11.36 2.48
CA ALA A 104 -4.53 10.93 1.23
C ALA A 104 -4.58 9.40 1.03
N TYR A 105 -4.31 8.60 2.07
CA TYR A 105 -4.13 7.15 1.97
C TYR A 105 -5.31 6.40 1.33
N PRO A 106 -6.60 6.67 1.64
CA PRO A 106 -7.71 6.00 0.97
C PRO A 106 -7.68 6.20 -0.55
N ASN A 107 -7.39 7.43 -0.99
CA ASN A 107 -7.32 7.78 -2.41
C ASN A 107 -6.07 7.18 -3.09
N ILE A 108 -4.94 7.14 -2.38
CA ILE A 108 -3.71 6.46 -2.84
C ILE A 108 -3.99 4.97 -3.06
N ILE A 109 -4.65 4.30 -2.10
CA ILE A 109 -5.03 2.90 -2.23
C ILE A 109 -5.96 2.72 -3.43
N ASN A 110 -7.00 3.55 -3.58
CA ASN A 110 -7.93 3.48 -4.71
C ASN A 110 -7.22 3.63 -6.07
N ALA A 111 -6.28 4.57 -6.18
CA ALA A 111 -5.49 4.75 -7.39
C ALA A 111 -4.64 3.52 -7.73
N ILE A 112 -3.94 2.95 -6.74
CA ILE A 112 -3.11 1.74 -6.94
C ILE A 112 -3.98 0.54 -7.31
N SER A 113 -5.10 0.36 -6.61
CA SER A 113 -6.08 -0.68 -6.85
C SER A 113 -6.60 -0.67 -8.29
N GLN A 114 -6.98 0.51 -8.81
CA GLN A 114 -7.43 0.64 -10.20
C GLN A 114 -6.38 0.11 -11.19
N VAL A 115 -5.12 0.50 -11.02
CA VAL A 115 -4.04 0.09 -11.92
C VAL A 115 -3.78 -1.41 -11.81
N LEU A 116 -3.76 -1.98 -10.61
CA LEU A 116 -3.62 -3.42 -10.40
C LEU A 116 -4.74 -4.22 -11.07
N GLU A 117 -5.98 -3.76 -10.95
CA GLU A 117 -7.11 -4.38 -11.62
C GLU A 117 -6.98 -4.33 -13.15
N ASN A 118 -6.55 -3.19 -13.70
CA ASN A 118 -6.34 -3.01 -15.14
C ASN A 118 -5.26 -3.95 -15.67
N GLU A 119 -4.16 -4.11 -14.94
CA GLU A 119 -3.06 -5.02 -15.25
C GLU A 119 -3.52 -6.49 -15.30
N ILE A 120 -4.37 -6.89 -14.36
CA ILE A 120 -4.94 -8.25 -14.32
C ILE A 120 -5.98 -8.45 -15.43
N LYS A 121 -6.84 -7.45 -15.66
CA LYS A 121 -7.83 -7.46 -16.75
C LYS A 121 -7.14 -7.50 -18.12
N GLY A 122 -6.02 -6.78 -18.31
CA GLY A 122 -5.20 -6.79 -19.52
C GLY A 122 -4.59 -8.16 -19.82
N LYS A 123 -4.09 -8.88 -18.81
CA LYS A 123 -3.64 -10.28 -18.93
C LYS A 123 -4.79 -11.24 -19.24
N THR A 124 -5.98 -10.98 -18.72
CA THR A 124 -7.17 -11.82 -18.92
C THR A 124 -7.81 -11.62 -20.30
N ALA A 125 -7.82 -10.38 -20.81
CA ALA A 125 -8.26 -10.07 -22.17
C ALA A 125 -7.38 -10.73 -23.24
N SER A 126 -6.07 -10.87 -22.97
CA SER A 126 -5.17 -11.66 -23.83
C SER A 126 -5.38 -13.18 -23.73
N LYS A 127 -6.21 -13.69 -22.80
CA LYS A 127 -6.44 -15.13 -22.52
C LYS A 127 -7.90 -15.59 -22.75
N ALA A 128 -8.76 -14.74 -23.30
CA ALA A 128 -10.16 -14.99 -23.74
C ALA A 128 -11.29 -14.98 -22.66
N THR A 129 -12.31 -14.17 -22.97
CA THR A 129 -13.77 -14.34 -22.83
C THR A 129 -14.39 -14.83 -21.49
N ILE A 130 -14.97 -13.85 -20.76
CA ILE A 130 -16.10 -13.88 -19.80
C ILE A 130 -15.88 -14.49 -18.39
N THR A 131 -15.89 -13.65 -17.36
CA THR A 131 -16.98 -13.55 -16.34
C THR A 131 -16.83 -12.28 -15.50
N LYS A 132 -17.93 -11.87 -14.85
CA LYS A 132 -18.19 -10.57 -14.22
C LYS A 132 -17.44 -10.38 -12.89
N GLY A 133 -16.83 -9.20 -12.73
CA GLY A 133 -16.62 -8.51 -11.43
C GLY A 133 -15.30 -8.80 -10.71
N SER A 134 -14.59 -7.73 -10.34
CA SER A 134 -13.70 -7.74 -9.18
C SER A 134 -13.56 -6.31 -8.70
N ASP A 135 -14.41 -5.93 -7.75
CA ASP A 135 -14.12 -4.80 -6.86
C ASP A 135 -13.01 -5.27 -5.92
N VAL A 136 -12.04 -4.40 -5.61
CA VAL A 136 -11.11 -4.64 -4.49
C VAL A 136 -11.90 -5.03 -3.23
N SER A 137 -11.56 -6.17 -2.65
CA SER A 137 -12.28 -6.71 -1.51
C SER A 137 -11.68 -6.22 -0.19
N GLY A 138 -12.55 -5.78 0.73
CA GLY A 138 -12.19 -5.28 2.06
C GLY A 138 -12.58 -3.82 2.29
N ILE A 139 -13.19 -3.53 3.44
CA ILE A 139 -13.44 -2.15 3.87
C ILE A 139 -12.12 -1.60 4.41
N TRP A 140 -11.58 -0.53 3.79
CA TRP A 140 -10.50 0.23 4.40
C TRP A 140 -10.98 0.73 5.77
N SER A 141 -10.42 0.14 6.82
CA SER A 141 -10.63 0.59 8.19
C SER A 141 -9.28 1.09 8.70
N PRO A 142 -9.16 2.36 9.13
CA PRO A 142 -7.95 2.84 9.75
C PRO A 142 -7.63 1.96 10.97
N PRO A 143 -6.35 1.65 11.25
CA PRO A 143 -5.99 0.85 12.42
C PRO A 143 -6.53 1.52 13.70
N PRO A 144 -7.14 0.77 14.62
CA PRO A 144 -7.67 1.33 15.86
C PRO A 144 -6.53 1.95 16.68
N SER A 145 -6.75 3.15 17.22
CA SER A 145 -5.81 3.82 18.11
C SER A 145 -5.47 2.94 19.32
N GLU A 146 -4.22 2.95 19.78
CA GLU A 146 -3.72 2.20 20.96
C GLU A 146 -4.58 2.35 22.23
N ALA A 147 -5.39 3.41 22.32
CA ALA A 147 -6.37 3.63 23.39
C ALA A 147 -7.46 2.55 23.51
N GLN A 148 -7.61 1.63 22.54
CA GLN A 148 -8.63 0.57 22.57
C GLN A 148 -8.08 -0.82 22.94
N LEU A 149 -6.77 -0.96 23.15
CA LEU A 149 -6.15 -2.23 23.57
C LEU A 149 -6.18 -2.49 25.09
N SER A 150 -6.63 -1.52 25.89
CA SER A 150 -6.85 -1.73 27.33
C SER A 150 -8.30 -2.16 27.62
N LYS A 151 -8.63 -3.43 27.41
CA LYS A 151 -9.80 -4.04 28.09
C LYS A 151 -9.33 -4.66 29.42
N PRO A 152 -9.92 -4.28 30.57
CA PRO A 152 -9.57 -4.89 31.84
C PRO A 152 -10.09 -6.33 31.89
N SER A 153 -9.19 -7.24 32.21
CA SER A 153 -9.47 -8.64 32.57
C SER A 153 -10.50 -8.70 33.70
N GLN A 154 -11.72 -9.14 33.39
CA GLN A 154 -12.70 -9.51 34.41
C GLN A 154 -12.38 -10.91 34.90
N ASN A 155 -11.56 -10.97 35.94
CA ASN A 155 -11.46 -12.17 36.76
C ASN A 155 -11.22 -11.72 38.21
N LYS A 156 -12.26 -11.78 39.04
CA LYS A 156 -12.11 -12.05 40.48
C LYS A 156 -13.43 -12.44 41.12
N ALA A 157 -13.37 -13.63 41.71
CA ALA A 157 -14.35 -14.22 42.58
C ALA A 157 -14.65 -13.34 43.81
N SER A 158 -15.87 -13.51 44.31
CA SER A 158 -16.43 -13.02 45.56
C SER A 158 -15.52 -13.22 46.79
N MET A 159 -15.32 -12.15 47.57
CA MET A 159 -15.16 -12.22 49.03
C MET A 159 -15.72 -10.94 49.67
N THR A 160 -16.71 -11.13 50.54
CA THR A 160 -17.31 -10.17 51.47
C THR A 160 -16.33 -9.84 52.60
N VAL A 161 -16.15 -8.56 52.94
CA VAL A 161 -15.97 -8.10 54.33
C VAL A 161 -16.53 -6.68 54.48
N ALA A 162 -17.34 -6.50 55.53
CA ALA A 162 -17.93 -5.25 55.99
C ALA A 162 -16.88 -4.22 56.45
N GLY A 163 -17.21 -2.94 56.34
CA GLY A 163 -16.40 -1.87 56.91
C GLY A 163 -16.91 -0.48 56.56
N ASP A 164 -17.84 0.03 57.37
CA ASP A 164 -18.16 1.45 57.54
C ASP A 164 -16.88 2.28 57.71
N ARG A 165 -16.83 3.47 57.08
CA ARG A 165 -16.39 4.72 57.72
C ARG A 165 -16.43 5.94 56.78
N SER A 166 -17.13 6.96 57.31
CA SER A 166 -16.80 8.40 57.34
C SER A 166 -16.97 9.23 56.07
#